data_AF-A0A8D8T2Z7-F1
#
_entry.id   AF-A0A8D8T2Z7-F1
#
_cell.length_a   1.000
_cell.length_b   1.000
_cell.length_c   1.000
_cell.angle_alpha   90.00
_cell.angle_beta   90.00
_cell.angle_gamma   90.00
#
_symmetry.space_group_name_H-M   'P 1'
#
loop_
_entity.id
_entity.type
_entity.pdbx_description
1 polymer ?
#
loop_
_entity_poly.entity_id
_entity_poly.type
_entity_poly.pdbx_seq_one_letter_code
_entity_poly.pdbx_strand_id
1 'polypeptide(L)'
;MLEGLPAVKYGVLQSYVTRLLKQLFDDTLAVRFSLTGRGGKLVFQRRKSYHIVRELCRKKYPDHMDKDFKDHLSNWFSQAKVRQSRAQLLLERQQEGENQLSPTRRTPGSPPFSAND
;
A
#
# COMPACT_ATOMS: atom_id res chain seq x y z
N MET A 1 2.83 36.78 16.16
CA MET A 1 3.63 36.33 14.99
C MET A 1 3.44 34.84 14.85
N LEU A 2 2.86 34.40 13.73
CA LEU A 2 2.68 32.98 13.39
C LEU A 2 4.02 32.46 12.86
N GLU A 3 4.82 31.87 13.74
CA GLU A 3 6.04 31.15 13.36
C GLU A 3 5.63 29.92 12.53
N GLY A 4 5.89 30.01 11.22
CA GLY A 4 5.75 28.90 10.29
C GLY A 4 6.76 27.81 10.65
N LEU A 5 6.30 26.76 11.34
CA LEU A 5 7.07 25.54 11.52
C LEU A 5 7.41 24.95 10.14
N PRO A 6 8.68 24.61 9.87
CA PRO A 6 9.13 24.28 8.52
C PRO A 6 8.48 22.99 8.04
N ALA A 7 7.73 23.07 6.94
CA ALA A 7 7.07 21.96 6.25
C ALA A 7 7.99 20.75 6.00
N VAL A 8 9.31 20.98 5.96
CA VAL A 8 10.36 19.96 5.83
C VAL A 8 10.32 18.92 6.97
N LYS A 9 9.99 19.32 8.21
CA LYS A 9 10.00 18.40 9.37
C LYS A 9 8.78 17.46 9.40
N TYR A 10 7.63 17.91 8.91
CA TYR A 10 6.39 17.11 8.86
C TYR A 10 6.50 15.89 7.92
N GLY A 11 7.16 16.05 6.77
CA GLY A 11 7.32 14.96 5.80
C GLY A 11 8.13 13.77 6.34
N VAL A 12 9.05 14.02 7.29
CA VAL A 12 9.95 13.00 7.84
C VAL A 12 9.20 12.04 8.79
N LEU A 13 8.38 12.57 9.70
CA LEU A 13 7.54 11.75 10.57
C LEU A 13 6.56 10.89 9.74
N GLN A 14 5.87 11.52 8.78
CA GLN A 14 4.94 10.84 7.88
C GLN A 14 5.60 9.68 7.14
N SER A 15 6.79 9.91 6.57
CA SER A 15 7.56 8.88 5.88
C SER A 15 7.95 7.73 6.83
N TYR A 16 8.36 8.07 8.05
CA TYR A 16 8.75 7.09 9.05
C TYR A 16 7.57 6.22 9.52
N VAL A 17 6.45 6.84 9.88
CA VAL A 17 5.21 6.14 10.27
C VAL A 17 4.73 5.24 9.13
N THR A 18 4.74 5.74 7.89
CA THR A 18 4.34 4.97 6.71
C THR A 18 5.19 3.71 6.54
N ARG A 19 6.51 3.81 6.74
CA ARG A 19 7.40 2.65 6.69
C ARG A 19 7.07 1.63 7.76
N LEU A 20 6.87 2.06 9.00
CA LEU A 20 6.52 1.15 10.09
C LEU A 20 5.18 0.43 9.81
N LEU A 21 4.18 1.17 9.30
CA LEU A 21 2.87 0.59 8.98
C LEU A 21 2.95 -0.43 7.84
N LYS A 22 3.76 -0.17 6.81
CA LYS A 22 3.99 -1.13 5.72
C LYS A 22 4.68 -2.42 6.16
N GLN A 23 5.42 -2.40 7.28
CA GLN A 23 6.01 -3.62 7.86
C GLN A 23 4.99 -4.43 8.67
N LEU A 24 3.94 -3.78 9.16
CA LEU A 24 2.92 -4.40 10.00
C LEU A 24 1.68 -4.86 9.22
N PHE A 25 1.41 -4.21 8.09
CA PHE A 25 0.20 -4.38 7.32
C PHE A 25 0.50 -4.50 5.83
N ASP A 26 -0.12 -5.48 5.20
CA ASP A 26 -0.48 -5.36 3.79
C ASP A 26 -1.75 -4.49 3.62
N ASP A 27 -2.02 -4.03 2.40
CA ASP A 27 -3.17 -3.17 2.14
C ASP A 27 -4.51 -3.90 2.31
N THR A 28 -4.56 -5.22 2.11
CA THR A 28 -5.77 -6.04 2.29
C THR A 28 -6.20 -6.09 3.76
N LEU A 29 -5.24 -6.23 4.66
CA LEU A 29 -5.44 -6.18 6.10
C LEU A 29 -5.73 -4.75 6.55
N ALA A 30 -4.98 -3.76 6.05
CA ALA A 30 -5.14 -2.36 6.43
C ALA A 30 -6.55 -1.82 6.18
N VAL A 31 -7.23 -2.26 5.11
CA VAL A 31 -8.62 -1.85 4.80
C VAL A 31 -9.60 -2.17 5.94
N ARG A 32 -9.35 -3.24 6.70
CA ARG A 32 -10.19 -3.70 7.82
C ARG A 32 -10.02 -2.89 9.09
N PHE A 33 -9.01 -2.02 9.15
CA PHE A 33 -8.69 -1.20 10.32
C PHE A 33 -9.04 0.27 10.10
N SER A 34 -9.29 0.95 11.20
CA SER A 34 -9.22 2.41 11.29
C SER A 34 -8.61 2.80 12.62
N LEU A 35 -8.22 4.06 12.79
CA LEU A 35 -7.62 4.51 14.04
C LEU A 35 -8.58 4.30 15.22
N THR A 36 -9.84 4.73 15.08
CA THR A 36 -10.84 4.80 16.16
C THR A 36 -12.04 3.86 15.99
N GLY A 37 -12.13 3.08 14.91
CA GLY A 37 -13.24 2.15 14.65
C GLY A 37 -14.35 2.68 13.73
N ARG A 38 -14.10 3.80 13.04
CA ARG A 38 -15.09 4.42 12.13
C ARG A 38 -15.53 3.44 11.04
N GLY A 39 -16.84 3.40 10.78
CA GLY A 39 -17.43 2.57 9.72
C GLY A 39 -17.41 1.07 10.01
N GLY A 40 -17.51 0.67 11.29
CA GLY A 40 -17.52 -0.74 11.70
C GLY A 40 -16.16 -1.45 11.60
N LYS A 41 -15.08 -0.70 11.35
CA LYS A 41 -13.73 -1.24 11.21
C LYS A 41 -13.09 -1.57 12.56
N LEU A 42 -12.10 -2.45 12.55
CA LEU A 42 -11.30 -2.76 13.74
C LEU A 42 -10.53 -1.53 14.22
N VAL A 43 -10.50 -1.33 15.54
CA VAL A 43 -9.81 -0.20 16.17
C VAL A 43 -8.31 -0.48 16.30
N PHE A 44 -7.47 0.23 15.56
CA PHE A 44 -6.01 0.08 15.64
C PHE A 44 -5.45 0.64 16.94
N GLN A 45 -5.99 1.76 17.45
CA GLN A 45 -5.49 2.42 18.66
C GLN A 45 -5.52 1.53 19.92
N ARG A 46 -6.36 0.49 19.94
CA ARG A 46 -6.45 -0.49 21.05
C ARG A 46 -5.46 -1.64 20.93
N ARG A 47 -4.66 -1.71 19.87
CA ARG A 47 -3.73 -2.81 19.62
C ARG A 47 -2.35 -2.51 20.20
N LYS A 48 -1.65 -3.55 20.66
CA LYS A 48 -0.25 -3.43 21.13
C LYS A 48 0.66 -2.81 20.07
N SER A 49 0.44 -3.13 18.81
CA SER A 49 1.18 -2.57 17.67
C SER A 49 1.06 -1.04 17.57
N TYR A 50 -0.09 -0.45 17.93
CA TYR A 50 -0.22 1.01 17.99
C TYR A 50 0.75 1.61 19.02
N HIS A 51 0.80 1.04 20.22
CA HIS A 51 1.69 1.53 21.28
C HIS A 51 3.17 1.38 20.90
N ILE A 52 3.55 0.27 20.25
CA ILE A 52 4.91 0.06 19.75
C ILE A 52 5.27 1.13 18.71
N VAL A 53 4.43 1.36 17.71
CA VAL A 53 4.67 2.38 16.68
C VAL A 53 4.74 3.77 17.30
N ARG A 54 3.83 4.09 18.24
CA ARG A 54 3.82 5.38 18.95
C ARG A 54 5.11 5.60 19.74
N GLU A 55 5.60 4.59 20.46
CA GLU A 55 6.86 4.69 21.22
C GLU A 55 8.08 4.88 20.32
N LEU A 56 8.15 4.15 19.20
CA LEU A 56 9.23 4.33 18.21
C LEU A 56 9.23 5.72 17.60
N CYS A 57 8.06 6.24 17.24
CA CYS A 57 7.91 7.61 16.74
C CYS A 57 8.29 8.63 17.80
N ARG A 58 7.83 8.48 19.04
CA ARG A 58 8.15 9.38 20.15
C ARG A 58 9.65 9.46 20.44
N LYS A 59 10.35 8.33 20.42
CA LYS A 59 11.81 8.29 20.63
C LYS A 59 12.59 9.02 19.53
N LYS A 60 12.10 8.97 18.30
CA LYS A 60 12.82 9.52 17.14
C LYS A 60 12.43 10.97 16.82
N TYR A 61 11.16 11.33 17.04
CA TYR A 61 10.59 12.63 16.70
C TYR A 61 9.66 13.12 17.85
N PRO A 62 10.22 13.48 19.01
CA PRO A 62 9.43 13.87 20.18
C PRO A 62 8.55 15.11 19.94
N ASP A 63 9.04 16.05 19.13
CA ASP A 63 8.39 17.36 18.91
C ASP A 63 7.14 17.29 18.00
N HIS A 64 6.90 16.16 17.34
CA HIS A 64 5.83 16.00 16.33
C HIS A 64 4.77 14.96 16.75
N MET A 65 4.54 14.85 18.06
CA MET A 65 3.72 13.79 18.63
C MET A 65 2.22 14.14 18.75
N ASP A 66 1.45 13.09 19.00
CA ASP A 66 0.02 13.06 19.28
C ASP A 66 -0.92 13.52 18.17
N LYS A 67 -0.97 14.80 17.80
CA LYS A 67 -1.90 15.24 16.74
C LYS A 67 -1.43 14.78 15.38
N ASP A 68 -0.23 15.16 14.97
CA ASP A 68 0.31 14.86 13.64
C ASP A 68 0.46 13.34 13.42
N PHE A 69 0.90 12.64 14.46
CA PHE A 69 0.99 11.17 14.46
C PHE A 69 -0.37 10.50 14.24
N LYS A 70 -1.42 10.92 14.97
CA LYS A 70 -2.77 10.35 14.83
C LYS A 70 -3.41 10.73 13.50
N ASP A 71 -3.25 11.98 13.07
CA ASP A 71 -3.75 12.47 11.79
C ASP A 71 -3.13 11.66 10.65
N HIS A 72 -1.82 11.43 10.70
CA HIS A 72 -1.12 10.64 9.70
C HIS A 72 -1.54 9.16 9.70
N LEU A 73 -1.68 8.54 10.87
CA LEU A 73 -2.21 7.18 11.00
C LEU A 73 -3.63 7.06 10.40
N SER A 74 -4.51 7.97 10.78
CA SER A 74 -5.90 7.99 10.32
C SER A 74 -5.98 8.14 8.80
N ASN A 75 -5.20 9.06 8.24
CA ASN A 75 -5.11 9.27 6.81
C ASN A 75 -4.56 8.04 6.09
N TRP A 76 -3.51 7.41 6.64
CA TRP A 76 -2.91 6.21 6.05
C TRP A 76 -3.90 5.04 5.98
N PHE A 77 -4.69 4.78 7.03
CA PHE A 77 -5.74 3.75 7.00
C PHE A 77 -6.89 4.12 6.06
N SER A 78 -7.25 5.41 5.97
CA SER A 78 -8.31 5.88 5.05
C SER A 78 -7.93 5.64 3.59
N GLN A 79 -6.64 5.76 3.25
CA GLN A 79 -6.13 5.52 1.91
C GLN A 79 -5.89 4.03 1.58
N ALA A 80 -6.07 3.10 2.53
CA ALA A 80 -5.76 1.69 2.31
C ALA A 80 -6.54 1.08 1.13
N LYS A 81 -7.83 1.43 0.99
CA LYS A 81 -8.67 0.93 -0.12
C LYS A 81 -8.17 1.40 -1.48
N VAL A 82 -7.71 2.66 -1.55
CA VAL A 82 -7.15 3.23 -2.79
C VAL A 82 -5.84 2.54 -3.14
N ARG A 83 -4.97 2.29 -2.16
CA ARG A 83 -3.71 1.56 -2.41
C ARG A 83 -3.96 0.12 -2.85
N GLN A 84 -4.90 -0.58 -2.22
CA GLN A 84 -5.30 -1.93 -2.61
C GLN A 84 -5.80 -1.98 -4.07
N SER A 85 -6.70 -1.07 -4.45
CA SER A 85 -7.22 -1.01 -5.82
C SER A 85 -6.12 -0.73 -6.85
N ARG A 86 -5.19 0.18 -6.54
CA ARG A 86 -4.03 0.45 -7.41
C ARG A 86 -3.13 -0.78 -7.56
N ALA A 87 -2.91 -1.53 -6.49
CA ALA A 87 -2.11 -2.75 -6.54
C ALA A 87 -2.76 -3.83 -7.41
N GLN A 88 -4.09 -3.99 -7.34
CA GLN A 88 -4.84 -4.92 -8.20
C GLN A 88 -4.74 -4.53 -9.68
N LEU A 89 -4.95 -3.26 -10.02
CA LEU A 89 -4.83 -2.78 -11.39
C LEU A 89 -3.43 -2.98 -11.98
N LEU A 90 -2.38 -2.82 -11.17
CA LEU A 90 -1.00 -3.08 -11.61
C LEU A 90 -0.76 -4.57 -11.88
N LEU A 91 -1.33 -5.45 -11.06
CA LEU A 91 -1.23 -6.89 -11.24
C LEU A 91 -1.98 -7.36 -12.51
N GLU A 92 -3.18 -6.85 -12.75
CA GLU A 92 -3.96 -7.13 -13.97
C GLU A 92 -3.19 -6.74 -15.24
N ARG A 93 -2.59 -5.55 -15.26
CA ARG A 93 -1.75 -5.10 -16.40
C ARG A 93 -0.52 -5.96 -16.62
N GLN A 94 0.10 -6.47 -15.56
CA GLN A 94 1.25 -7.37 -15.69
C GLN A 94 0.82 -8.70 -16.31
N GLN A 95 -0.33 -9.24 -15.92
CA GLN A 95 -0.88 -10.48 -16.48
C GLN A 95 -1.29 -10.32 -17.96
N GLU A 96 -1.84 -9.16 -18.34
CA GLU A 96 -2.15 -8.85 -19.75
C GLU A 96 -0.89 -8.71 -20.62
N GLY A 97 0.20 -8.15 -20.06
CA GLY A 97 1.49 -8.05 -20.75
C GLY A 97 2.18 -9.41 -20.94
N GLU A 98 2.11 -10.29 -19.95
CA GLU A 98 2.67 -11.65 -20.03
C GLU A 98 1.86 -12.56 -20.96
N ASN A 99 0.53 -12.46 -20.98
CA ASN A 99 -0.32 -13.22 -21.90
C ASN A 99 -0.13 -12.84 -23.38
N GLN A 100 0.34 -11.62 -23.67
CA GLN A 100 0.67 -11.22 -25.05
C GLN A 100 2.04 -11.74 -25.53
N LEU A 101 2.93 -12.18 -24.63
CA LEU A 101 4.26 -12.71 -24.95
C LEU A 101 4.30 -14.23 -25.16
N SER A 102 3.15 -14.89 -25.22
CA SER A 102 3.04 -16.29 -25.65
C SER A 102 2.68 -16.35 -27.15
N PRO A 103 3.65 -16.36 -28.07
CA PRO A 103 3.35 -16.59 -29.48
C PRO A 103 2.82 -18.00 -29.62
N THR A 104 1.57 -18.09 -30.03
CA THR A 104 0.98 -19.30 -30.57
C THR A 104 1.88 -19.78 -31.70
N ARG A 105 2.59 -20.88 -31.51
CA ARG A 105 3.32 -21.56 -32.59
C ARG A 105 2.30 -22.24 -33.52
N ARG A 106 1.59 -21.47 -34.34
CA ARG A 106 0.87 -21.96 -35.51
C ARG A 106 1.80 -21.85 -36.69
N THR A 107 2.50 -22.94 -37.01
CA THR A 107 3.08 -23.12 -38.34
C THR A 107 1.92 -23.32 -39.34
N PRO A 108 1.77 -22.46 -40.36
CA PRO A 108 0.82 -22.69 -41.43
C PRO A 108 1.45 -23.61 -42.49
N GLY A 109 0.71 -24.66 -42.87
CA GLY A 109 0.84 -25.32 -44.18
C GLY A 109 2.04 -26.25 -44.37
N SER A 110 1.82 -27.55 -44.17
CA SER A 110 2.50 -28.56 -44.98
C SER A 110 1.45 -29.14 -45.95
N PRO A 111 1.63 -29.06 -47.28
CA PRO A 111 0.69 -29.65 -48.22
C PRO A 111 0.80 -31.18 -48.21
N PRO A 112 -0.28 -31.92 -48.52
CA PRO A 112 -0.23 -33.37 -48.65
C PRO A 112 0.63 -33.75 -49.86
N PHE A 113 1.58 -34.65 -49.64
CA PHE A 113 2.42 -35.23 -50.68
C PHE A 113 1.54 -36.13 -51.58
N SER A 114 1.22 -35.67 -52.79
CA SER A 114 0.63 -36.54 -53.83
C SER A 114 1.70 -37.49 -54.34
N ALA A 115 1.56 -38.78 -54.05
CA ALA A 115 2.30 -39.84 -54.71
C ALA A 115 1.60 -40.18 -56.04
N ASN A 116 2.27 -39.86 -57.15
CA ASN A 116 2.06 -40.55 -58.42
C ASN A 116 3.19 -41.55 -58.56
N ASP A 117 2.86 -42.85 -58.48
CA ASP A 117 3.32 -43.92 -59.37
C ASP A 117 2.53 -45.20 -59.04
#